data_AF-A0A9P7UR31-F1
#
_entry.id   AF-A0A9P7UR31-F1
#
_cell.length_a   1.000
_cell.length_b   1.000
_cell.length_c   1.000
_cell.angle_alpha   90.00
_cell.angle_beta   90.00
_cell.angle_gamma   90.00
#
_symmetry.space_group_name_H-M   'P 1'
#
loop_
_entity.id
_entity.type
_entity.pdbx_description
1 polymer ?
#
loop_
_entity_poly.entity_id
_entity_poly.type
_entity_poly.pdbx_seq_one_letter_code
_entity_poly.pdbx_strand_id
1 'polypeptide(L)'
;MSARAEKIGSLLFCPHCGTLLDFPKDSEPNVTCVECSHQEPASSYEDIEVTTRSHPDAFPSPLRQKRKTQTKAHESGDKGALVDEKCPTCGNLKAYFKELQLRSADEGATIFYTCTACQHGWRVNN
;
A
#
# COMPACT_ATOMS: atom_id res chain seq x y z
N MET A 1 10.02 24.55 -42.55
CA MET A 1 9.16 24.77 -41.36
C MET A 1 9.98 24.32 -40.17
N SER A 2 10.31 25.22 -39.24
CA SER A 2 11.15 24.87 -38.09
C SER A 2 10.38 23.91 -37.19
N ALA A 3 11.00 22.79 -36.81
CA ALA A 3 10.41 21.88 -35.82
C ALA A 3 10.26 22.63 -34.49
N ARG A 4 9.11 22.48 -33.84
CA ARG A 4 8.82 23.00 -32.49
C ARG A 4 9.08 21.91 -31.47
N ALA A 5 9.34 22.29 -30.22
CA ALA A 5 9.54 21.36 -29.11
C ALA A 5 8.38 20.38 -28.93
N GLU A 6 8.73 19.16 -28.50
CA GLU A 6 7.79 18.08 -28.21
C GLU A 6 7.28 18.20 -26.77
N LYS A 7 5.96 18.19 -26.59
CA LYS A 7 5.29 18.39 -25.30
C LYS A 7 4.85 17.05 -24.69
N ILE A 8 5.33 16.75 -23.48
CA ILE A 8 4.91 15.57 -22.72
C ILE A 8 4.51 16.02 -21.31
N GLY A 9 3.20 16.09 -21.06
CA GLY A 9 2.68 16.66 -19.82
C GLY A 9 3.12 18.12 -19.67
N SER A 10 3.88 18.42 -18.61
CA SER A 10 4.47 19.75 -18.38
C SER A 10 5.91 19.92 -18.83
N LEU A 11 6.48 18.90 -19.48
CA LEU A 11 7.86 18.90 -19.90
C LEU A 11 7.95 19.13 -21.41
N LEU A 12 8.95 19.90 -21.82
CA LEU A 12 9.24 20.21 -23.21
C LEU A 12 10.62 19.67 -23.59
N PHE A 13 10.69 18.99 -24.72
CA PHE A 13 11.92 18.39 -25.23
C PHE A 13 12.36 19.06 -26.52
N CYS A 14 13.67 19.23 -26.66
CA CYS A 14 14.29 19.77 -27.86
C CYS A 14 13.99 18.88 -29.07
N PRO A 15 13.49 19.43 -30.19
CA PRO A 15 13.14 18.64 -31.37
C PRO A 15 14.36 18.09 -32.13
N HIS A 16 15.55 18.63 -31.87
CA HIS A 16 16.79 18.25 -32.57
C HIS A 16 17.60 17.17 -31.85
N CYS A 17 17.71 17.24 -30.53
CA CYS A 17 18.55 16.35 -29.74
C CYS A 17 17.81 15.58 -28.64
N GLY A 18 16.52 15.84 -28.43
CA GLY A 18 15.73 15.17 -27.39
C GLY A 18 16.06 15.58 -25.96
N THR A 19 16.92 16.58 -25.75
CA THR A 19 17.25 17.09 -24.41
C THR A 19 16.05 17.81 -23.79
N LEU A 20 15.82 17.61 -22.49
CA LEU A 20 14.82 18.36 -21.74
C LEU A 20 15.18 19.85 -21.71
N LEU A 21 14.24 20.71 -22.10
CA LEU A 21 14.43 22.16 -22.14
C LEU A 21 14.11 22.77 -20.76
N ASP A 22 14.95 23.72 -20.34
CA ASP A 22 14.77 24.44 -19.09
C ASP A 22 13.55 25.38 -19.12
N PHE A 23 13.01 25.71 -17.95
CA PHE A 23 11.92 26.68 -17.88
C PHE A 23 12.37 28.07 -18.35
N PRO A 24 11.54 28.79 -19.13
CA PRO A 24 11.84 30.15 -19.53
C PRO A 24 11.92 31.04 -18.29
N LYS A 25 12.91 31.93 -18.26
CA LYS A 25 13.00 33.01 -17.26
C LYS A 25 12.06 34.13 -17.68
N ASP A 26 11.48 34.85 -16.72
CA ASP A 26 10.47 35.90 -16.94
C ASP A 26 10.86 36.99 -17.96
N SER A 27 12.16 37.17 -18.23
CA SER A 27 12.69 38.20 -19.13
C SER A 27 13.22 37.68 -20.47
N GLU A 28 13.22 36.37 -20.73
CA GLU A 28 13.82 35.78 -21.93
C GLU A 28 12.74 35.28 -22.91
N PRO A 29 12.72 35.78 -24.17
CA PRO A 29 11.71 35.37 -25.14
C PRO A 29 11.92 33.94 -25.65
N ASN A 30 13.13 33.39 -25.50
CA ASN A 30 13.51 32.07 -26.00
C ASN A 30 14.26 31.28 -24.91
N VAL A 31 14.01 29.97 -24.88
CA VAL A 31 14.78 28.98 -24.14
C VAL A 31 15.83 28.38 -25.06
N THR A 32 17.08 28.34 -24.62
CA THR A 32 18.17 27.73 -25.39
C THR A 32 18.44 26.32 -24.87
N CYS A 33 18.49 25.34 -25.77
CA CYS A 33 18.88 23.98 -25.45
C CYS A 33 20.37 23.92 -25.08
N VAL A 34 20.68 23.33 -23.93
CA VAL A 34 22.06 23.22 -23.41
C VAL A 34 22.98 22.34 -24.27
N GLU A 35 22.42 21.38 -25.03
CA GLU A 35 23.20 20.40 -25.78
C GLU A 35 23.47 20.84 -27.23
N CYS A 36 22.42 21.22 -27.96
CA CYS A 36 22.51 21.54 -29.39
C CYS A 36 22.35 23.03 -29.70
N SER A 37 22.21 23.89 -28.68
CA SER A 37 22.02 25.35 -28.82
C SER A 37 20.77 25.76 -29.62
N HIS A 38 19.82 24.85 -29.81
CA HIS A 38 18.53 25.15 -30.43
C HIS A 38 17.73 26.14 -29.59
N GLN A 39 17.06 27.10 -30.24
CA GLN A 39 16.24 28.09 -29.56
C GLN A 39 14.76 27.77 -29.73
N GLU A 40 14.06 27.61 -28.61
CA GLU A 40 12.62 27.42 -28.55
C GLU A 40 11.96 28.67 -27.96
N PRO A 41 10.84 29.16 -28.52
CA PRO A 41 10.16 30.31 -27.96
C PRO A 41 9.55 29.98 -26.59
N ALA A 42 9.58 30.93 -25.66
CA ALA A 42 8.97 30.78 -24.33
C ALA A 42 7.46 30.50 -24.40
N SER A 43 6.78 30.96 -25.47
CA SER A 43 5.37 30.67 -25.72
C SER A 43 5.08 29.17 -25.93
N SER A 44 6.09 28.33 -26.17
CA SER A 44 5.93 26.88 -26.16
C SER A 44 5.51 26.35 -24.79
N TYR A 45 5.81 27.07 -23.70
CA TYR A 45 5.42 26.73 -22.31
C TYR A 45 4.02 27.24 -21.92
N GLU A 46 3.33 27.98 -22.79
CA GLU A 46 1.96 28.46 -22.53
C GLU A 46 0.93 27.33 -22.67
N ASP A 47 -0.21 27.50 -22.00
CA ASP A 47 -1.38 26.59 -22.03
C ASP A 47 -1.10 25.14 -21.61
N ILE A 48 -0.12 24.93 -20.73
CA ILE A 48 0.18 23.61 -20.15
C ILE A 48 -0.62 23.41 -18.86
N GLU A 49 -1.67 22.60 -18.92
CA GLU A 49 -2.45 22.21 -17.75
C GLU A 49 -1.98 20.85 -17.17
N VAL A 50 -1.70 20.81 -15.87
CA VAL A 50 -1.42 19.57 -15.14
C VAL A 50 -2.49 19.33 -14.09
N THR A 51 -3.37 18.36 -14.34
CA THR A 51 -4.35 17.93 -13.34
C THR A 51 -3.76 16.85 -12.44
N THR A 52 -3.55 17.15 -11.16
CA THR A 52 -3.17 16.15 -10.15
C THR A 52 -4.37 15.76 -9.29
N ARG A 53 -4.38 14.51 -8.81
CA ARG A 53 -5.40 14.01 -7.87
C ARG A 53 -4.71 13.35 -6.71
N SER A 54 -5.25 13.53 -5.51
CA SER A 54 -4.73 12.88 -4.31
C SER A 54 -4.90 11.36 -4.39
N HIS A 55 -3.95 10.63 -3.82
CA HIS A 55 -4.00 9.17 -3.81
C HIS A 55 -5.30 8.65 -3.14
N PRO A 56 -5.91 7.56 -3.65
CA PRO A 56 -7.08 6.91 -3.05
C PRO A 56 -6.93 6.46 -1.59
N ASP A 57 -5.74 6.57 -1.01
CA ASP A 57 -5.45 6.28 0.40
C ASP A 57 -4.75 7.41 1.16
N ALA A 58 -4.55 8.59 0.54
CA ALA A 58 -3.92 9.74 1.19
C ALA A 58 -4.65 10.22 2.47
N PHE A 59 -5.96 9.98 2.54
CA PHE A 59 -6.82 10.39 3.66
C PHE A 59 -7.63 9.19 4.18
N PRO A 60 -7.09 8.38 5.10
CA PRO A 60 -7.85 7.29 5.71
C PRO A 60 -8.95 7.87 6.63
N SER A 61 -10.20 7.45 6.45
CA SER A 61 -11.32 7.85 7.30
C SER A 61 -12.40 6.77 7.38
N PRO A 62 -13.23 6.75 8.44
CA PRO A 62 -14.31 5.77 8.58
C PRO A 62 -15.29 5.79 7.40
N LEU A 63 -15.61 6.98 6.88
CA LEU A 63 -16.47 7.14 5.70
C LEU A 63 -15.83 6.58 4.43
N ARG A 64 -14.52 6.77 4.27
CA ARG A 64 -13.78 6.26 3.11
C ARG A 64 -13.58 4.76 3.16
N GLN A 65 -13.41 4.19 4.36
CA GLN A 65 -13.35 2.74 4.56
C GLN A 65 -14.68 2.06 4.19
N LYS A 66 -15.82 2.70 4.47
CA LYS A 66 -17.15 2.24 4.05
C LYS A 66 -17.36 2.30 2.52
N ARG A 67 -16.61 3.14 1.82
CA ARG A 67 -16.65 3.26 0.36
C ARG A 67 -15.80 2.19 -0.35
N LYS A 68 -14.85 1.56 0.36
CA LYS A 68 -14.19 0.35 -0.15
C LYS A 68 -15.20 -0.80 -0.06
N THR A 69 -15.39 -1.54 -1.14
CA THR A 69 -16.08 -2.83 -1.14
C THR A 69 -15.28 -3.78 -0.27
N GLN A 70 -15.53 -3.76 1.04
CA GLN A 70 -14.98 -4.75 1.93
C GLN A 70 -15.66 -6.08 1.60
N THR A 71 -14.96 -6.97 0.89
CA THR A 71 -14.92 -8.36 1.34
C THR A 71 -14.32 -8.28 2.73
N LYS A 72 -15.15 -8.08 3.75
CA LYS A 72 -14.73 -8.38 5.11
C LYS A 72 -14.33 -9.83 5.02
N ALA A 73 -13.02 -10.11 4.98
CA ALA A 73 -12.54 -11.37 5.51
C ALA A 73 -13.17 -11.37 6.90
N HIS A 74 -14.18 -12.20 7.07
CA HIS A 74 -14.71 -12.45 8.39
C HIS A 74 -13.46 -12.90 9.13
N GLU A 75 -12.95 -12.06 10.03
CA GLU A 75 -12.15 -12.53 11.15
C GLU A 75 -13.13 -13.36 11.99
N SER A 76 -13.57 -14.50 11.43
CA SER A 76 -13.72 -15.72 12.19
C SER A 76 -12.31 -15.98 12.70
N GLY A 77 -11.91 -15.20 13.72
CA GLY A 77 -10.56 -15.21 14.25
C GLY A 77 -10.23 -16.66 14.45
N ASP A 78 -9.20 -17.13 13.76
CA ASP A 78 -8.86 -18.54 13.67
C ASP A 78 -8.91 -19.11 15.08
N LYS A 79 -9.99 -19.82 15.43
CA LYS A 79 -10.18 -20.28 16.80
C LYS A 79 -9.29 -21.49 17.06
N GLY A 80 -8.65 -22.04 16.02
CA GLY A 80 -7.97 -23.32 16.05
C GLY A 80 -8.94 -24.48 15.75
N ALA A 81 -8.41 -25.70 15.75
CA ALA A 81 -9.20 -26.91 15.54
C ALA A 81 -10.05 -27.25 16.78
N LEU A 82 -11.22 -27.85 16.58
CA LEU A 82 -12.04 -28.36 17.69
C LEU A 82 -11.57 -29.75 18.11
N VAL A 83 -11.41 -29.97 19.41
CA VAL A 83 -11.01 -31.25 20.01
C VAL A 83 -11.86 -31.57 21.23
N ASP A 84 -11.97 -32.87 21.53
CA ASP A 84 -12.71 -33.37 22.70
C ASP A 84 -11.81 -33.38 23.94
N GLU A 85 -11.65 -32.22 24.58
CA GLU A 85 -10.89 -32.04 25.81
C GLU A 85 -11.79 -31.43 26.91
N LYS A 86 -11.76 -32.02 28.11
CA LYS A 86 -12.61 -31.59 29.22
C LYS A 86 -12.08 -30.31 29.87
N CYS A 87 -12.90 -29.26 29.84
CA CYS A 87 -12.57 -28.00 30.49
C CYS A 87 -12.45 -28.17 32.02
N PRO A 88 -11.34 -27.72 32.64
CA PRO A 88 -11.14 -27.84 34.09
C PRO A 88 -12.10 -26.97 34.90
N THR A 89 -12.66 -25.91 34.32
CA THR A 89 -13.52 -24.95 35.03
C THR A 89 -15.01 -25.31 34.97
N CYS A 90 -15.53 -25.66 33.78
CA CYS A 90 -16.97 -25.88 33.58
C CYS A 90 -17.34 -27.32 33.20
N GLY A 91 -16.36 -28.20 32.99
CA GLY A 91 -16.60 -29.60 32.65
C GLY A 91 -17.09 -29.87 31.22
N ASN A 92 -17.22 -28.84 30.38
CA ASN A 92 -17.55 -28.99 28.96
C ASN A 92 -16.50 -29.85 28.24
N LEU A 93 -16.92 -30.73 27.34
CA LEU A 93 -16.06 -31.72 26.68
C LEU A 93 -15.40 -31.23 25.40
N LYS A 94 -15.65 -29.98 24.97
CA LYS A 94 -15.12 -29.43 23.71
C LYS A 94 -14.27 -28.20 23.96
N ALA A 95 -13.10 -28.17 23.34
CA ALA A 95 -12.19 -27.04 23.36
C ALA A 95 -11.65 -26.76 21.94
N TYR A 96 -11.32 -25.51 21.68
CA TYR A 96 -10.46 -25.16 20.55
C TYR A 96 -9.00 -25.36 20.92
N PHE A 97 -8.20 -25.81 19.97
CA PHE A 97 -6.81 -26.20 20.15
C PHE A 97 -5.89 -25.46 19.20
N LYS A 98 -4.75 -25.00 19.72
CA LYS A 98 -3.63 -24.41 18.97
C LYS A 98 -2.30 -24.86 19.54
N GLU A 99 -1.36 -25.20 18.67
CA GLU A 99 0.01 -25.53 19.08
C GLU A 99 0.94 -24.35 18.77
N LEU A 100 1.76 -23.97 19.75
CA LEU A 100 2.82 -23.00 19.56
C LEU A 100 4.09 -23.52 20.23
N GLN A 101 5.21 -23.45 19.52
CA GLN A 101 6.52 -23.70 20.10
C GLN A 101 6.97 -22.45 20.86
N LEU A 102 7.02 -22.53 22.20
CA LEU A 102 7.43 -21.42 23.05
C LEU A 102 8.87 -21.57 23.55
N ARG A 103 9.51 -22.72 23.27
CA ARG A 103 10.82 -23.08 23.82
C ARG A 103 11.78 -23.52 22.71
N SER A 104 12.96 -23.97 23.12
CA SER A 104 13.99 -24.49 22.21
C SER A 104 13.44 -25.62 21.36
N ALA A 105 14.02 -25.84 20.17
CA ALA A 105 13.60 -26.90 19.24
C ALA A 105 13.74 -28.33 19.80
N ASP A 106 14.49 -28.49 20.90
CA ASP A 106 14.69 -29.75 21.62
C ASP A 106 13.55 -30.06 22.62
N GLU A 107 12.63 -29.12 22.85
CA GLU A 107 11.49 -29.29 23.76
C GLU A 107 10.17 -29.46 23.00
N GLY A 108 9.20 -30.16 23.60
CA GLY A 108 7.87 -30.36 23.03
C GLY A 108 7.08 -29.06 22.87
N ALA A 109 6.11 -29.06 21.94
CA ALA A 109 5.27 -27.90 21.69
C ALA A 109 4.33 -27.60 22.87
N THR A 110 4.03 -26.32 23.10
CA THR A 110 2.99 -25.92 24.05
C THR A 110 1.64 -25.91 23.36
N ILE A 111 0.71 -26.66 23.93
CA ILE A 111 -0.68 -26.73 23.46
C ILE A 111 -1.51 -25.72 24.23
N PHE A 112 -2.25 -24.88 23.52
CA PHE A 112 -3.23 -23.94 24.03
C PHE A 112 -4.64 -24.43 23.74
N TYR A 113 -5.43 -24.62 24.80
CA TYR A 113 -6.84 -24.95 24.71
C TYR A 113 -7.68 -23.73 25.07
N THR A 114 -8.80 -23.53 24.38
CA THR A 114 -9.82 -22.53 24.72
C THR A 114 -11.19 -23.19 24.78
N CYS A 115 -11.84 -23.20 25.94
CA CYS A 115 -13.15 -23.82 26.11
C CYS A 115 -14.19 -23.20 25.15
N THR A 116 -14.98 -24.03 24.47
CA THR A 116 -16.05 -23.54 23.58
C THR A 116 -17.21 -22.88 24.32
N ALA A 117 -17.45 -23.26 25.59
CA ALA A 117 -18.57 -22.80 26.40
C ALA A 117 -18.22 -21.58 27.27
N CYS A 118 -17.18 -21.68 28.12
CA CYS A 118 -16.83 -20.62 29.07
C CYS A 118 -15.66 -19.73 28.62
N GLN A 119 -15.07 -19.98 27.44
CA GLN A 119 -13.90 -19.27 26.91
C GLN A 119 -12.66 -19.30 27.82
N HIS A 120 -12.62 -20.15 28.84
CA HIS A 120 -11.44 -20.34 29.66
C HIS A 120 -10.30 -20.93 28.82
N GLY A 121 -9.15 -20.27 28.84
CA GLY A 121 -7.94 -20.73 28.18
C GLY A 121 -6.98 -21.40 29.16
N TRP A 122 -6.45 -22.56 28.80
CA TRP A 122 -5.38 -23.22 29.55
C TRP A 122 -4.31 -23.76 28.60
N ARG A 123 -3.13 -24.04 29.14
CA ARG A 123 -2.00 -24.57 28.37
C ARG A 123 -1.50 -25.88 28.95
N VAL A 124 -1.07 -26.78 28.08
CA VAL A 124 -0.41 -28.03 28.43
C VAL A 124 0.94 -28.04 27.72
N ASN A 125 2.01 -28.30 28.46
CA ASN A 125 3.32 -28.53 27.86
C ASN A 125 3.44 -30.04 27.66
N ASN A 126 3.75 -30.45 26.43
CA ASN A 126 4.11 -31.83 26.13
C ASN A 126 5.62 -32.03 26.29
#